data_AF-A0AA39IPE9-F1
#
_entry.id   AF-A0AA39IPE9-F1
#
_cell.length_a   1.000
_cell.length_b   1.000
_cell.length_c   1.000
_cell.angle_alpha   90.00
_cell.angle_beta   90.00
_cell.angle_gamma   90.00
#
_symmetry.space_group_name_H-M   'P 1'
#
loop_
_entity.id
_entity.type
_entity.pdbx_description
1 polymer ?
#
loop_
_entity_poly.entity_id
_entity_poly.type
_entity_poly.pdbx_seq_one_letter_code
_entity_poly.pdbx_strand_id
1 'polypeptide(L)'
;MASSFSTSLPFLECSVESSALSSTLSGGEPLGSEFLQTLETMRVIQALGQGSATDEVKEWARQRVESYTRGLPESELAVIRKNAEKIKNTMRMEQERGRPPPEPIEIPHFDEKSAKKWIYDRKRECMAVYEYASAEKSSNVFSKVVTEKKAPGYNEFIRQPQDLTSIKKLIAGKQVLDRNEIKKRIMLMYANCVMYNEEGDEYWLIAERSAKYFVKQGAVSSTSRR
;
A
#
# COMPACT_ATOMS: atom_id res chain seq x y z
N MET A 1 -30.81 32.33 -8.45
CA MET A 1 -29.69 31.95 -9.34
C MET A 1 -28.67 31.22 -8.48
N ALA A 2 -28.62 29.89 -8.62
CA ALA A 2 -27.75 29.04 -7.82
C ALA A 2 -26.35 29.01 -8.48
N SER A 3 -25.33 29.51 -7.79
CA SER A 3 -23.94 29.33 -8.18
C SER A 3 -23.41 28.04 -7.59
N SER A 4 -23.00 27.14 -8.47
CA SER A 4 -22.32 25.88 -8.24
C SER A 4 -21.06 26.01 -7.38
N PHE A 5 -21.12 25.51 -6.14
CA PHE A 5 -19.94 25.13 -5.37
C PHE A 5 -19.67 23.64 -5.61
N SER A 6 -18.71 23.37 -6.49
CA SER A 6 -18.11 22.06 -6.65
C SER A 6 -17.13 21.83 -5.50
N THR A 7 -17.60 21.25 -4.39
CA THR A 7 -16.72 20.73 -3.34
C THR A 7 -16.29 19.32 -3.72
N SER A 8 -15.24 19.21 -4.53
CA SER A 8 -14.47 17.98 -4.66
C SER A 8 -13.69 17.77 -3.36
N LEU A 9 -13.99 16.67 -2.67
CA LEU A 9 -13.24 16.19 -1.52
C LEU A 9 -11.84 15.75 -1.99
N PRO A 10 -10.73 16.25 -1.42
CA PRO A 10 -9.42 15.65 -1.63
C PRO A 10 -9.36 14.38 -0.76
N PHE A 11 -9.75 13.28 -1.37
CA PHE A 11 -9.55 11.91 -0.90
C PHE A 11 -8.04 11.62 -0.95
N LEU A 12 -7.43 11.26 0.18
CA LEU A 12 -6.08 10.68 0.32
C LEU A 12 -5.07 10.96 -0.83
N GLU A 13 -4.72 12.22 -1.02
CA GLU A 13 -3.35 12.56 -1.41
C GLU A 13 -2.60 12.96 -0.14
N CYS A 14 -2.16 11.95 0.60
CA CYS A 14 -0.96 12.09 1.41
C CYS A 14 0.17 12.36 0.41
N SER A 15 0.57 13.62 0.26
CA SER A 15 1.63 14.08 -0.66
C SER A 15 3.04 13.62 -0.27
N VAL A 16 3.19 12.35 0.12
CA VAL A 16 4.48 11.66 0.11
C VAL A 16 4.44 10.37 -0.74
N GLU A 17 3.30 9.99 -1.32
CA GLU A 17 3.17 8.66 -1.96
C GLU A 17 2.76 8.64 -3.45
N SER A 18 2.88 9.74 -4.18
CA SER A 18 2.70 9.70 -5.65
C SER A 18 4.00 9.91 -6.42
N SER A 19 4.87 10.83 -5.97
CA SER A 19 6.16 11.05 -6.63
C SER A 19 7.14 9.91 -6.37
N ALA A 20 7.30 9.43 -5.13
CA ALA A 20 8.25 8.36 -4.80
C ALA A 20 7.82 6.99 -5.37
N LEU A 21 6.52 6.69 -5.39
CA LEU A 21 5.97 5.48 -6.03
C LEU A 21 5.90 5.60 -7.56
N SER A 22 5.93 6.80 -8.15
CA SER A 22 5.95 6.99 -9.61
C SER A 22 7.37 7.14 -10.17
N SER A 23 8.31 7.70 -9.41
CA SER A 23 9.72 7.87 -9.82
C SER A 23 10.51 6.58 -9.73
N THR A 24 10.19 5.71 -8.76
CA THR A 24 10.73 4.34 -8.66
C THR A 24 10.19 3.39 -9.74
N LEU A 25 9.17 3.80 -10.50
CA LEU A 25 8.61 3.00 -11.60
C LEU A 25 9.16 3.39 -12.97
N SER A 26 10.01 4.41 -13.08
CA SER A 26 10.59 4.86 -14.35
C SER A 26 12.08 4.53 -14.53
N GLY A 27 12.74 3.84 -13.60
CA GLY A 27 14.15 3.49 -13.74
C GLY A 27 14.48 2.25 -12.93
N GLY A 28 15.22 1.32 -13.53
CA GLY A 28 15.59 0.02 -12.96
C GLY A 28 16.57 0.06 -11.78
N GLU A 29 16.38 0.99 -10.85
CA GLU A 29 17.05 0.99 -9.54
C GLU A 29 16.44 -0.13 -8.65
N PRO A 30 17.24 -0.77 -7.78
CA PRO A 30 16.70 -1.64 -6.73
C PRO A 30 15.68 -0.87 -5.88
N LEU A 31 14.78 -1.55 -5.15
CA LEU A 31 13.93 -0.86 -4.17
C LEU A 31 14.83 0.00 -3.27
N GLY A 32 14.75 1.32 -3.47
CA GLY A 32 15.76 2.24 -2.96
C GLY A 32 15.79 2.27 -1.44
N SER A 33 16.88 2.79 -0.89
CA SER A 33 17.01 3.12 0.54
C SER A 33 15.78 3.87 1.09
N GLU A 34 15.09 4.64 0.24
CA GLU A 34 13.85 5.35 0.53
C GLU A 34 12.67 4.43 0.87
N PHE A 35 12.52 3.29 0.20
CA PHE A 35 11.44 2.33 0.50
C PHE A 35 11.69 1.59 1.82
N LEU A 36 12.93 1.17 2.07
CA LEU A 36 13.30 0.57 3.36
C LEU A 36 13.18 1.57 4.50
N GLN A 37 13.55 2.84 4.26
CA GLN A 37 13.39 3.90 5.24
C GLN A 37 11.91 4.26 5.47
N THR A 38 11.07 4.11 4.45
CA THR A 38 9.61 4.22 4.58
C THR A 38 9.08 3.08 5.44
N LEU A 39 9.48 1.83 5.18
CA LEU A 39 9.08 0.68 5.99
C LEU A 39 9.55 0.81 7.44
N GLU A 40 10.76 1.31 7.67
CA GLU A 40 11.27 1.57 9.01
C GLU A 40 10.47 2.66 9.71
N THR A 41 10.15 3.74 9.00
CA THR A 41 9.26 4.79 9.52
C THR A 41 7.87 4.24 9.83
N MET A 42 7.32 3.34 9.00
CA MET A 42 6.03 2.69 9.23
C MET A 42 6.06 1.78 10.46
N ARG A 43 7.14 1.02 10.67
CA ARG A 43 7.34 0.21 11.89
C ARG A 43 7.37 1.07 13.14
N VAL A 44 8.11 2.18 13.11
CA VAL A 44 8.19 3.14 14.22
C VAL A 44 6.82 3.75 14.53
N ILE A 45 6.08 4.23 13.52
CA ILE A 45 4.72 4.78 13.69
C ILE A 45 3.79 3.74 14.33
N GLN A 46 3.90 2.48 13.91
CA GLN A 46 3.05 1.41 14.41
C GLN A 46 3.38 1.03 15.86
N ALA A 47 4.66 0.92 16.20
CA ALA A 47 5.12 0.69 17.58
C ALA A 47 4.69 1.83 18.52
N LEU A 48 4.77 3.08 18.05
CA LEU A 48 4.28 4.25 18.80
C LEU A 48 2.76 4.20 19.00
N GLY A 49 2.00 3.87 17.96
CA GLY A 49 0.54 3.81 18.00
C GLY A 49 -0.01 2.72 18.92
N GLN A 50 0.74 1.64 19.14
CA GLN A 50 0.36 0.52 20.00
C GLN A 50 0.92 0.64 21.44
N GLY A 51 1.74 1.66 21.71
CA GLY A 51 2.40 1.84 23.00
C GLY A 51 3.53 0.84 23.28
N SER A 52 3.96 0.06 22.28
CA SER A 52 5.03 -0.95 22.38
C SER A 52 6.42 -0.39 22.04
N ALA A 53 6.51 0.86 21.60
CA ALA A 53 7.79 1.49 21.24
C ALA A 53 8.75 1.58 22.44
N THR A 54 9.98 1.11 22.23
CA THR A 54 11.11 1.32 23.16
C THR A 54 11.51 2.79 23.21
N ASP A 55 12.27 3.18 24.22
CA ASP A 55 12.74 4.56 24.36
C ASP A 55 13.68 4.96 23.22
N GLU A 56 14.46 4.01 22.68
CA GLU A 56 15.28 4.21 21.48
C GLU A 56 14.44 4.52 20.24
N VAL A 57 13.34 3.77 20.02
CA VAL A 57 12.42 4.00 18.90
C VAL A 57 11.73 5.36 19.02
N LYS A 58 11.30 5.73 20.24
CA LYS A 58 10.71 7.05 20.52
C LYS A 58 11.70 8.17 20.30
N GLU A 59 12.97 7.97 20.64
CA GLU A 59 14.05 8.94 20.43
C GLU A 59 14.39 9.08 18.95
N TRP A 60 14.52 7.98 18.21
CA TRP A 60 14.71 7.98 16.76
C TRP A 60 13.58 8.76 16.06
N ALA A 61 12.32 8.52 16.44
CA ALA A 61 11.17 9.23 15.88
C ALA A 61 11.24 10.74 16.15
N ARG A 62 11.62 11.13 17.37
CA ARG A 62 11.80 12.53 17.75
C ARG A 62 12.89 13.21 16.94
N GLN A 63 14.07 12.59 16.83
CA GLN A 63 15.20 13.12 16.04
C GLN A 63 14.85 13.25 14.56
N ARG A 64 14.10 12.29 14.02
CA ARG A 64 13.61 12.31 12.64
C ARG A 64 12.70 13.50 12.42
N VAL A 65 11.67 13.70 13.25
CA VAL A 65 10.75 14.84 13.16
C VAL A 65 11.53 16.16 13.31
N GLU A 66 12.41 16.24 14.30
CA GLU A 66 13.21 17.43 14.56
C GLU A 66 14.08 17.81 13.34
N SER A 67 14.67 16.83 12.65
CA SER A 67 15.46 17.07 11.45
C SER A 67 14.70 17.80 10.34
N TYR A 68 13.37 17.63 10.26
CA TYR A 68 12.50 18.28 9.28
C TYR A 68 11.90 19.58 9.78
N THR A 69 11.69 19.74 11.09
CA THR A 69 11.04 20.92 11.66
C THR A 69 12.01 21.99 12.13
N ARG A 70 13.30 21.65 12.28
CA ARG A 70 14.31 22.58 12.81
C ARG A 70 14.49 23.78 11.88
N GLY A 71 14.36 24.98 12.44
CA GLY A 71 14.56 26.24 11.72
C GLY A 71 13.35 26.70 10.88
N LEU A 72 12.24 25.96 10.90
CA LEU A 72 11.01 26.40 10.24
C LEU A 72 10.33 27.53 11.03
N PRO A 73 9.72 28.51 10.34
CA PRO A 73 8.95 29.57 10.99
C PRO A 73 7.69 29.00 11.65
N GLU A 74 7.22 29.65 12.71
CA GLU A 74 6.07 29.17 13.51
C GLU A 74 4.79 29.03 12.67
N SER A 75 4.63 29.86 11.62
CA SER A 75 3.50 29.74 10.67
C SER A 75 3.49 28.39 9.95
N GLU A 76 4.65 27.87 9.55
CA GLU A 76 4.76 26.56 8.89
C GLU A 76 4.60 25.42 9.89
N LEU A 77 5.19 25.54 11.08
CA LEU A 77 4.99 24.56 12.16
C LEU A 77 3.51 24.44 12.56
N ALA A 78 2.78 25.56 12.62
CA ALA A 78 1.35 25.56 12.90
C ALA A 78 0.54 24.80 11.82
N VAL A 79 0.92 24.94 10.54
CA VAL A 79 0.30 24.17 9.44
C VAL A 79 0.61 22.68 9.59
N ILE A 80 1.86 22.32 9.87
CA ILE A 80 2.26 20.91 10.08
C ILE A 80 1.47 20.28 11.23
N ARG A 81 1.33 20.98 12.38
CA ARG A 81 0.53 20.50 13.53
C ARG A 81 -0.94 20.32 13.14
N LYS A 82 -1.53 21.27 12.40
CA LYS A 82 -2.92 21.19 11.95
C LYS A 82 -3.14 20.01 10.98
N ASN A 83 -2.19 19.77 10.08
CA ASN A 83 -2.23 18.65 9.15
C ASN A 83 -2.09 17.31 9.88
N ALA A 84 -1.18 17.21 10.85
CA ALA A 84 -1.02 16.02 11.68
C ALA A 84 -2.31 15.67 12.45
N GLU A 85 -2.98 16.66 13.03
CA GLU A 85 -4.24 16.45 13.74
C GLU A 85 -5.38 16.03 12.80
N LYS A 86 -5.41 16.61 11.58
CA LYS A 86 -6.36 16.17 10.54
C LYS A 86 -6.12 14.72 10.15
N ILE A 87 -4.87 14.31 9.93
CA ILE A 87 -4.50 12.92 9.61
C ILE A 87 -4.92 11.99 10.75
N LYS A 88 -4.59 12.33 12.00
CA LYS A 88 -4.95 11.54 13.17
C LYS A 88 -6.46 11.32 13.28
N ASN A 89 -7.25 12.37 13.07
CA ASN A 89 -8.72 12.28 13.10
C ASN A 89 -9.25 11.44 11.94
N THR A 90 -8.73 11.59 10.72
CA THR A 90 -9.10 10.74 9.58
C THR A 90 -8.78 9.27 9.85
N MET A 91 -7.59 8.96 10.37
CA MET A 91 -7.19 7.59 10.68
C MET A 91 -8.09 6.96 11.74
N ARG A 92 -8.46 7.72 12.78
CA ARG A 92 -9.41 7.26 13.79
C ARG A 92 -10.78 6.92 13.17
N MET A 93 -11.31 7.81 12.34
CA MET A 93 -12.60 7.60 11.68
C MET A 93 -12.59 6.41 10.70
N GLU A 94 -11.48 6.18 9.98
CA GLU A 94 -11.31 5.01 9.12
C GLU A 94 -11.21 3.70 9.92
N GLN A 95 -10.53 3.75 11.07
CA GLN A 95 -10.39 2.61 11.97
C GLN A 95 -11.75 2.18 12.55
N GLU A 96 -12.64 3.14 12.83
CA GLU A 96 -14.01 2.88 13.29
C GLU A 96 -14.94 2.37 12.16
N ARG A 97 -14.67 2.73 10.89
CA ARG A 97 -15.53 2.39 9.74
C ARG A 97 -15.19 1.07 9.04
N GLY A 98 -13.98 0.55 9.21
CA GLY A 98 -13.49 -0.58 8.41
C GLY A 98 -13.27 -0.20 6.94
N ARG A 99 -12.72 -1.12 6.13
CA ARG A 99 -12.49 -0.84 4.71
C ARG A 99 -13.85 -0.66 4.01
N PRO A 100 -14.10 0.47 3.33
CA PRO A 100 -15.30 0.60 2.52
C PRO A 100 -15.31 -0.49 1.45
N PRO A 101 -16.49 -1.03 1.10
CA PRO A 101 -16.58 -2.00 0.00
C PRO A 101 -15.93 -1.41 -1.26
N PRO A 102 -15.30 -2.25 -2.12
CA PRO A 102 -14.74 -1.78 -3.38
C PRO A 102 -15.78 -0.93 -4.11
N GLU A 103 -15.40 0.28 -4.52
CA GLU A 103 -16.31 1.12 -5.30
C GLU A 103 -16.78 0.35 -6.54
N PRO A 104 -18.05 0.51 -6.95
CA PRO A 104 -18.54 -0.12 -8.16
C PRO A 104 -17.62 0.19 -9.33
N ILE A 105 -17.28 -0.83 -10.12
CA ILE A 105 -16.44 -0.61 -11.29
C ILE A 105 -17.18 0.27 -12.28
N GLU A 106 -16.63 1.44 -12.54
CA GLU A 106 -17.07 2.30 -13.62
C GLU A 106 -16.70 1.66 -14.96
N ILE A 107 -17.68 1.03 -15.59
CA ILE A 107 -17.56 0.57 -16.97
C ILE A 107 -17.78 1.79 -17.85
N PRO A 108 -16.83 2.16 -18.74
CA PRO A 108 -17.06 3.28 -19.64
C PRO A 108 -18.30 3.02 -20.51
N HIS A 109 -18.95 4.09 -20.96
CA HIS A 109 -20.19 3.94 -21.71
C HIS A 109 -19.92 3.34 -23.10
N PHE A 110 -20.15 2.03 -23.20
CA PHE A 110 -19.92 1.22 -24.38
C PHE A 110 -21.19 0.45 -24.78
N ASP A 111 -21.22 -0.05 -26.01
CA ASP A 111 -22.13 -1.14 -26.37
C ASP A 111 -21.79 -2.42 -25.59
N GLU A 112 -22.74 -3.36 -25.51
CA GLU A 112 -22.59 -4.57 -24.71
C GLU A 112 -21.36 -5.42 -25.10
N LYS A 113 -21.05 -5.50 -26.40
CA LYS A 113 -19.92 -6.29 -26.90
C LYS A 113 -18.60 -5.65 -26.51
N SER A 114 -18.49 -4.33 -26.66
CA SER A 114 -17.34 -3.53 -26.28
C SER A 114 -17.11 -3.54 -24.76
N ALA A 115 -18.18 -3.47 -23.96
CA ALA A 115 -18.11 -3.60 -22.50
C ALA A 115 -17.58 -4.98 -22.07
N LYS A 116 -18.09 -6.07 -22.67
CA LYS A 116 -17.59 -7.44 -22.41
C LYS A 116 -16.11 -7.59 -22.75
N LYS A 117 -15.69 -7.05 -23.89
CA LYS A 117 -14.28 -7.06 -24.31
C LYS A 117 -13.41 -6.26 -23.34
N TRP A 118 -13.85 -5.07 -22.94
CA TRP A 118 -13.12 -4.22 -21.98
C TRP A 118 -12.92 -4.93 -20.63
N ILE A 119 -13.98 -5.55 -20.10
CA ILE A 119 -13.89 -6.35 -18.86
C ILE A 119 -12.89 -7.49 -19.01
N TYR A 120 -12.94 -8.21 -20.13
CA TYR A 120 -12.02 -9.32 -20.40
C TYR A 120 -10.57 -8.87 -20.45
N ASP A 121 -10.27 -7.79 -21.20
CA ASP A 121 -8.93 -7.25 -21.36
C ASP A 121 -8.36 -6.76 -20.01
N ARG A 122 -9.15 -6.00 -19.24
CA ARG A 122 -8.78 -5.55 -17.89
C ARG A 122 -8.55 -6.70 -16.92
N LYS A 123 -9.42 -7.72 -16.93
CA LYS A 123 -9.26 -8.91 -16.10
C LYS A 123 -7.98 -9.66 -16.44
N ARG A 124 -7.68 -9.82 -17.73
CA ARG A 124 -6.41 -10.43 -18.20
C ARG A 124 -5.20 -9.62 -17.74
N GLU A 125 -5.27 -8.29 -17.80
CA GLU A 125 -4.19 -7.41 -17.35
C GLU A 125 -3.94 -7.49 -15.84
N CYS A 126 -5.00 -7.63 -15.04
CA CYS A 126 -4.93 -7.84 -13.60
C CYS A 126 -4.37 -9.22 -13.25
N MET A 127 -4.84 -10.27 -13.93
CA MET A 127 -4.36 -11.64 -13.74
C MET A 127 -2.87 -11.77 -14.06
N ALA A 128 -2.38 -11.09 -15.09
CA ALA A 128 -0.94 -11.09 -15.41
C ALA A 128 -0.08 -10.54 -14.26
N VAL A 129 -0.55 -9.50 -13.56
CA VAL A 129 0.16 -8.97 -12.39
C VAL A 129 0.08 -9.93 -11.20
N TYR A 130 -1.09 -10.53 -10.96
CA TYR A 130 -1.21 -11.59 -9.96
C TYR A 130 -0.24 -12.75 -10.22
N GLU A 131 -0.10 -13.16 -11.49
CA GLU A 131 0.78 -14.25 -11.90
C GLU A 131 2.25 -13.98 -11.57
N TYR A 132 2.73 -12.74 -11.75
CA TYR A 132 4.10 -12.37 -11.36
C TYR A 132 4.39 -12.60 -9.88
N ALA A 133 3.42 -12.33 -9.01
CA ALA A 133 3.58 -12.57 -7.57
C ALA A 133 3.45 -14.07 -7.22
N SER A 134 2.47 -14.76 -7.83
CA SER A 134 2.20 -16.16 -7.50
C SER A 134 3.18 -17.18 -8.12
N ALA A 135 3.97 -16.78 -9.11
CA ALA A 135 4.94 -17.65 -9.76
C ALA A 135 6.23 -17.84 -8.94
N GLU A 136 6.45 -17.02 -7.92
CA GLU A 136 7.63 -17.13 -7.08
C GLU A 136 7.56 -18.38 -6.19
N LYS A 137 8.70 -19.08 -6.04
CA LYS A 137 8.77 -20.35 -5.29
C LYS A 137 8.28 -20.23 -3.84
N SER A 138 8.50 -19.10 -3.20
CA SER A 138 8.10 -18.79 -1.82
C SER A 138 6.71 -18.14 -1.70
N SER A 139 5.96 -18.00 -2.80
CA SER A 139 4.61 -17.41 -2.79
C SER A 139 3.58 -18.21 -1.97
N ASN A 140 3.89 -19.48 -1.65
CA ASN A 140 3.08 -20.34 -0.80
C ASN A 140 2.83 -19.72 0.60
N VAL A 141 3.79 -18.98 1.14
CA VAL A 141 3.67 -18.27 2.42
C VAL A 141 2.52 -17.25 2.38
N PHE A 142 2.33 -16.59 1.24
CA PHE A 142 1.33 -15.53 1.04
C PHE A 142 -0.01 -16.03 0.49
N SER A 143 -0.19 -17.35 0.37
CA SER A 143 -1.31 -17.92 -0.36
C SER A 143 -2.65 -17.81 0.35
N LYS A 144 -2.67 -17.76 1.68
CA LYS A 144 -3.90 -17.75 2.48
C LYS A 144 -3.81 -16.71 3.59
N VAL A 145 -4.98 -16.25 4.04
CA VAL A 145 -5.13 -15.39 5.22
C VAL A 145 -4.31 -15.92 6.38
N VAL A 146 -3.62 -15.01 7.06
CA VAL A 146 -2.82 -15.31 8.25
C VAL A 146 -3.75 -15.58 9.43
N THR A 147 -3.64 -16.78 9.99
CA THR A 147 -4.43 -17.20 11.15
C THR A 147 -3.70 -16.87 12.45
N GLU A 148 -4.45 -16.62 13.52
CA GLU A 148 -3.91 -16.36 14.87
C GLU A 148 -2.87 -17.39 15.33
N LYS A 149 -3.10 -18.67 15.03
CA LYS A 149 -2.15 -19.75 15.35
C LYS A 149 -0.79 -19.62 14.66
N LYS A 150 -0.76 -19.04 13.46
CA LYS A 150 0.48 -18.88 12.67
C LYS A 150 1.23 -17.61 13.04
N ALA A 151 0.51 -16.57 13.43
CA ALA A 151 1.06 -15.28 13.77
C ALA A 151 0.16 -14.66 14.85
N PRO A 152 0.48 -14.88 16.13
CA PRO A 152 -0.27 -14.34 17.26
C PRO A 152 -0.33 -12.81 17.23
N GLY A 153 -1.51 -12.23 17.43
CA GLY A 153 -1.74 -10.79 17.36
C GLY A 153 -1.67 -10.20 15.95
N TYR A 154 -1.50 -11.00 14.90
CA TYR A 154 -1.35 -10.47 13.53
C TYR A 154 -2.56 -9.64 13.08
N ASN A 155 -3.79 -10.10 13.38
CA ASN A 155 -5.00 -9.40 12.94
C ASN A 155 -5.29 -8.14 13.78
N GLU A 156 -4.67 -8.01 14.95
CA GLU A 156 -4.72 -6.81 15.78
C GLU A 156 -3.62 -5.82 15.35
N PHE A 157 -2.45 -6.36 14.98
CA PHE A 157 -1.28 -5.60 14.58
C PHE A 157 -1.41 -5.06 13.15
N ILE A 158 -1.75 -5.92 12.19
CA ILE A 158 -1.88 -5.58 10.77
C ILE A 158 -3.32 -5.16 10.47
N ARG A 159 -3.49 -3.87 10.17
CA ARG A 159 -4.80 -3.26 9.90
C ARG A 159 -5.47 -3.74 8.62
N GLN A 160 -4.67 -4.06 7.60
CA GLN A 160 -5.20 -4.46 6.29
C GLN A 160 -4.54 -5.75 5.81
N PRO A 161 -4.90 -6.91 6.38
CA PRO A 161 -4.40 -8.20 5.93
C PRO A 161 -4.67 -8.39 4.43
N GLN A 162 -3.70 -8.93 3.71
CA GLN A 162 -3.84 -9.31 2.30
C GLN A 162 -3.25 -10.71 2.11
N ASP A 163 -3.77 -11.44 1.14
CA ASP A 163 -3.26 -12.73 0.71
C ASP A 163 -3.59 -12.97 -0.78
N LEU A 164 -2.81 -13.82 -1.44
CA LEU A 164 -2.95 -14.09 -2.86
C LEU A 164 -4.31 -14.70 -3.21
N THR A 165 -4.89 -15.57 -2.36
CA THR A 165 -6.20 -16.15 -2.63
C THR A 165 -7.29 -15.08 -2.65
N SER A 166 -7.28 -14.16 -1.68
CA SER A 166 -8.23 -13.05 -1.62
C SER A 166 -8.06 -12.10 -2.81
N ILE A 167 -6.82 -11.77 -3.19
CA ILE A 167 -6.54 -10.93 -4.37
C ILE A 167 -7.05 -11.60 -5.66
N LYS A 168 -6.81 -12.91 -5.83
CA LYS A 168 -7.32 -13.66 -6.98
C LYS A 168 -8.84 -13.65 -7.04
N LYS A 169 -9.53 -13.77 -5.90
CA LYS A 169 -11.00 -13.70 -5.81
C LYS A 169 -11.53 -12.33 -6.22
N LEU A 170 -10.87 -11.23 -5.84
CA LEU A 170 -11.25 -9.87 -6.24
C LEU A 170 -11.22 -9.70 -7.77
N ILE A 171 -10.17 -10.21 -8.42
CA ILE A 171 -10.05 -10.18 -9.89
C ILE A 171 -11.10 -11.09 -10.55
N ALA A 172 -11.25 -12.31 -10.03
CA ALA A 172 -12.19 -13.29 -10.58
C ALA A 172 -13.65 -12.79 -10.51
N GLY A 173 -14.02 -12.18 -9.39
CA GLY A 173 -15.32 -11.60 -9.12
C GLY A 173 -15.56 -10.22 -9.74
N LYS A 174 -14.61 -9.68 -10.53
CA LYS A 174 -14.71 -8.35 -11.15
C LYS A 174 -15.00 -7.24 -10.13
N GLN A 175 -14.41 -7.35 -8.94
CA GLN A 175 -14.48 -6.29 -7.92
C GLN A 175 -13.34 -5.28 -8.10
N VAL A 176 -12.21 -5.72 -8.67
CA VAL A 176 -11.09 -4.87 -9.04
C VAL A 176 -10.66 -5.26 -10.46
N LEU A 177 -10.73 -4.30 -11.37
CA LEU A 177 -10.27 -4.43 -12.77
C LEU A 177 -9.23 -3.37 -13.14
N ASP A 178 -8.56 -2.80 -12.14
CA ASP A 178 -7.38 -1.95 -12.32
C ASP A 178 -6.13 -2.73 -11.92
N ARG A 179 -5.19 -2.84 -12.86
CA ARG A 179 -3.89 -3.46 -12.65
C ARG A 179 -3.10 -2.78 -11.53
N ASN A 180 -3.16 -1.45 -11.44
CA ASN A 180 -2.39 -0.70 -10.45
C ASN A 180 -2.91 -0.98 -9.04
N GLU A 181 -4.23 -1.11 -8.87
CA GLU A 181 -4.82 -1.52 -7.60
C GLU A 181 -4.41 -2.95 -7.19
N ILE A 182 -4.32 -3.89 -8.14
CA ILE A 182 -3.78 -5.23 -7.86
C ILE A 182 -2.32 -5.16 -7.42
N LYS A 183 -1.50 -4.34 -8.09
CA LYS A 183 -0.11 -4.12 -7.73
C LYS A 183 0.02 -3.56 -6.31
N LYS A 184 -0.78 -2.55 -5.95
CA LYS A 184 -0.82 -1.95 -4.61
C LYS A 184 -1.16 -3.00 -3.54
N ARG A 185 -2.14 -3.86 -3.79
CA ARG A 185 -2.53 -4.93 -2.85
C ARG A 185 -1.44 -5.97 -2.63
N ILE A 186 -0.73 -6.36 -3.69
CA ILE A 186 0.42 -7.28 -3.59
C ILE A 186 1.56 -6.63 -2.81
N MET A 187 1.86 -5.35 -3.08
CA MET A 187 2.89 -4.63 -2.32
C MET A 187 2.51 -4.50 -0.84
N LEU A 188 1.24 -4.20 -0.54
CA LEU A 188 0.72 -4.15 0.83
C LEU A 188 0.87 -5.50 1.55
N MET A 189 0.63 -6.62 0.84
CA MET A 189 0.82 -7.96 1.38
C MET A 189 2.27 -8.20 1.83
N TYR A 190 3.25 -7.80 1.02
CA TYR A 190 4.67 -7.88 1.39
C TYR A 190 5.02 -6.91 2.52
N ALA A 191 4.53 -5.68 2.46
CA ALA A 191 4.75 -4.68 3.50
C ALA A 191 4.21 -5.16 4.85
N ASN A 192 3.00 -5.72 4.91
CA ASN A 192 2.44 -6.29 6.13
C ASN A 192 3.33 -7.40 6.72
N CYS A 193 3.91 -8.24 5.86
CA CYS A 193 4.82 -9.30 6.29
C CYS A 193 6.12 -8.72 6.88
N VAL A 194 6.72 -7.74 6.21
CA VAL A 194 7.91 -7.03 6.72
C VAL A 194 7.60 -6.27 8.01
N MET A 195 6.41 -5.68 8.14
CA MET A 195 6.02 -4.92 9.32
C MET A 195 5.78 -5.80 10.54
N TYR A 196 5.17 -6.97 10.37
CA TYR A 196 4.88 -7.87 11.48
C TYR A 196 6.11 -8.65 11.95
N ASN A 197 6.96 -9.09 11.02
CA ASN A 197 8.12 -9.91 11.34
C ASN A 197 9.35 -9.05 11.65
N GLU A 198 10.19 -9.54 12.56
CA GLU A 198 11.49 -8.92 12.88
C GLU A 198 12.41 -8.90 11.66
N GLU A 199 13.29 -7.91 11.59
CA GLU A 199 14.28 -7.84 10.52
C GLU A 199 15.22 -9.05 10.57
N GLY A 200 15.44 -9.68 9.41
CA GLY A 200 16.26 -10.89 9.30
C GLY A 200 15.53 -12.20 9.59
N ASP A 201 14.27 -12.17 10.05
CA ASP A 201 13.42 -13.35 10.12
C ASP A 201 13.21 -13.99 8.73
N GLU A 202 12.99 -15.30 8.67
CA GLU A 202 12.74 -16.02 7.41
C GLU A 202 11.60 -15.38 6.59
N TYR A 203 10.49 -15.05 7.24
CA TYR A 203 9.34 -14.44 6.57
C TYR A 203 9.61 -13.00 6.11
N TRP A 204 10.43 -12.28 6.86
CA TRP A 204 10.90 -10.95 6.48
C TRP A 204 11.75 -11.01 5.21
N LEU A 205 12.75 -11.90 5.19
CA LEU A 205 13.66 -12.09 4.06
C LEU A 205 12.93 -12.57 2.80
N ILE A 206 11.95 -13.45 2.97
CA ILE A 206 11.07 -13.88 1.88
C ILE A 206 10.31 -12.68 1.31
N ALA A 207 9.61 -11.91 2.15
CA ALA A 207 8.82 -10.77 1.69
C ALA A 207 9.67 -9.70 1.00
N GLU A 208 10.85 -9.40 1.54
CA GLU A 208 11.78 -8.44 0.94
C GLU A 208 12.26 -8.89 -0.45
N ARG A 209 12.67 -10.16 -0.58
CA ARG A 209 13.08 -10.74 -1.86
C ARG A 209 11.93 -10.77 -2.86
N SER A 210 10.74 -11.17 -2.42
CA SER A 210 9.55 -11.26 -3.26
C SER A 210 9.11 -9.90 -3.79
N ALA A 211 9.16 -8.86 -2.95
CA ALA A 211 8.89 -7.48 -3.37
C ALA A 211 9.90 -7.01 -4.44
N LYS A 212 11.20 -7.26 -4.23
CA LYS A 212 12.27 -6.95 -5.20
C LYS A 212 12.05 -7.65 -6.54
N TYR A 213 11.73 -8.94 -6.51
CA TYR A 213 11.43 -9.70 -7.71
C TYR A 213 10.20 -9.15 -8.43
N PHE A 214 9.11 -8.90 -7.70
CA PHE A 214 7.85 -8.42 -8.24
C PHE A 214 7.98 -7.05 -8.94
N VAL A 215 8.69 -6.10 -8.34
CA VAL A 215 8.97 -4.80 -8.95
C VAL A 215 9.76 -4.95 -10.25
N LYS A 216 10.77 -5.83 -10.27
CA LYS A 216 11.57 -6.11 -11.47
C LYS A 216 10.72 -6.66 -12.63
N GLN A 217 9.79 -7.58 -12.36
CA GLN A 217 8.87 -8.11 -13.39
C GLN A 217 7.88 -7.05 -13.90
N GLY A 218 7.44 -6.16 -13.01
CA GLY A 218 6.58 -5.03 -13.36
C GLY A 218 7.22 -4.04 -14.35
N ALA A 219 8.53 -3.81 -14.24
CA ALA A 219 9.27 -2.90 -15.12
C ALA A 219 9.53 -3.47 -16.53
N VAL A 220 9.68 -4.79 -16.65
CA VAL A 220 9.95 -5.49 -17.93
C VAL A 220 8.68 -5.62 -18.78
N SER A 221 7.52 -5.73 -18.15
CA SER A 221 6.24 -5.94 -18.84
C SER A 221 5.61 -4.66 -19.41
N SER A 222 6.07 -3.47 -18.98
CA SER A 222 5.70 -2.17 -19.55
C SER A 222 6.42 -1.81 -20.86
N THR A 223 7.56 -2.43 -21.16
CA THR A 223 8.39 -2.11 -22.34
C THR A 223 8.13 -2.99 -23.57
N SER A 224 7.35 -4.07 -23.46
CA SER A 224 7.12 -5.03 -24.56
C SER A 224 5.85 -4.78 -25.40
N ARG A 225 5.21 -3.61 -25.31
CA ARG A 225 4.13 -3.22 -26.26
C ARG A 225 4.50 -1.89 -26.93
N ARG A 226 5.36 -1.96 -27.94
CA ARG A 226 5.38 -1.02 -29.07
C ARG A 226 5.28 -1.82 -30.34
#